data_AF-A0AAW7QXH0-F1
#
_entry.id   AF-A0AAW7QXH0-F1
#
_cell.length_a   1.000
_cell.length_b   1.000
_cell.length_c   1.000
_cell.angle_alpha   90.00
_cell.angle_beta   90.00
_cell.angle_gamma   90.00
#
_symmetry.space_group_name_H-M   'P 1'
#
loop_
_entity.id
_entity.type
_entity.pdbx_description
1 polymer ?
#
loop_
_entity_poly.entity_id
_entity_poly.type
_entity_poly.pdbx_seq_one_letter_code
_entity_poly.pdbx_strand_id
1 'polypeptide(L)'
;MSWRWLLWLIPVYLVGLIVFAPARLLLWFVPANSGVELSAVEGSLWQGQTNLSYKVSPQQNLVFNEVSWQLAPTALLSGKAVLDLQIPATNVVAGDARAELGWGGDVQISGEFGGNLQQAVVAYQLPVPVTVDGRWSLKLENFQLADLNSGLWCNQLIGQLDTRGTAVRINRQWTDLGTFATALSCTANNEIVATMKGNNSVGLSFETRLAGSYQRPQVVINGKLQPGVQTPRAIADVLVFLGRADATGAYPFKLQL
;
A
#
# COMPACT_ATOMS: atom_id res chain seq x y z
N MET A 1 51.75 -24.63 21.16
CA MET A 1 50.69 -23.60 21.05
C MET A 1 49.40 -24.30 20.66
N SER A 2 48.40 -24.27 21.53
CA SER A 2 47.30 -25.24 21.57
C SER A 2 46.24 -25.05 20.48
N TRP A 3 46.10 -26.05 19.60
CA TRP A 3 45.01 -26.25 18.61
C TRP A 3 43.59 -25.98 19.14
N ARG A 4 43.39 -26.06 20.46
CA ARG A 4 42.14 -25.76 21.16
C ARG A 4 41.68 -24.29 21.01
N TRP A 5 42.59 -23.34 20.75
CA TRP A 5 42.24 -21.93 20.52
C TRP A 5 41.71 -21.67 19.10
N LEU A 6 42.14 -22.46 18.13
CA LEU A 6 41.63 -22.40 16.75
C LEU A 6 40.15 -22.77 16.66
N LEU A 7 39.68 -23.67 17.53
CA LEU A 7 38.26 -24.05 17.61
C LEU A 7 37.37 -22.91 18.13
N TRP A 8 37.91 -21.95 18.89
CA TRP A 8 37.17 -20.76 19.33
C TRP A 8 37.14 -19.64 18.29
N LEU A 9 38.10 -19.62 17.36
CA LEU A 9 38.13 -18.66 16.26
C LEU A 9 36.98 -18.87 15.27
N ILE A 10 36.55 -20.13 15.06
CA ILE A 10 35.45 -20.47 14.15
C ILE A 10 34.11 -19.83 14.59
N PRO A 11 33.59 -20.03 15.81
CA PRO A 11 32.33 -19.41 16.23
C PRO A 11 32.43 -17.88 16.30
N VAL A 12 33.57 -17.33 16.72
CA VAL A 12 33.79 -15.87 16.73
C VAL A 12 33.75 -15.30 15.31
N TYR A 13 34.39 -15.99 14.36
CA TYR A 13 34.36 -15.59 12.94
C TYR A 13 32.97 -15.68 12.34
N LEU A 14 32.20 -16.74 12.64
CA LEU A 14 30.82 -16.89 12.19
C LEU A 14 29.90 -15.81 12.77
N VAL A 15 30.04 -15.48 14.05
CA VAL A 15 29.31 -14.37 14.67
C VAL A 15 29.69 -13.04 14.01
N GLY A 16 30.99 -12.82 13.75
CA GLY A 16 31.47 -11.66 13.02
C GLY A 16 30.84 -11.53 11.63
N LEU A 17 30.77 -12.63 10.86
CA LEU A 17 30.12 -12.63 9.54
C LEU A 17 28.64 -12.25 9.60
N ILE A 18 27.93 -12.71 10.63
CA ILE A 18 26.51 -12.41 10.82
C ILE A 18 26.32 -10.95 11.24
N VAL A 19 27.10 -10.47 12.21
CA VAL A 19 27.00 -9.09 12.72
C VAL A 19 27.40 -8.08 11.65
N PHE A 20 28.47 -8.35 10.90
CA PHE A 20 28.96 -7.47 9.84
C PHE A 20 28.44 -7.85 8.45
N ALA A 21 27.36 -8.62 8.38
CA ALA A 21 26.73 -9.03 7.14
C ALA A 21 26.36 -7.78 6.30
N PRO A 22 26.87 -7.66 5.05
CA PRO A 22 26.60 -6.50 4.21
C PRO A 22 25.14 -6.48 3.75
N ALA A 23 24.57 -5.28 3.60
CA ALA A 23 23.19 -5.08 3.13
C ALA A 23 22.88 -5.78 1.80
N ARG A 24 23.89 -5.94 0.93
CA ARG A 24 23.76 -6.60 -0.38
C ARG A 24 23.26 -8.04 -0.29
N LEU A 25 23.39 -8.71 0.85
CA LEU A 25 22.84 -10.05 1.05
C LEU A 25 21.30 -10.06 1.00
N LEU A 26 20.62 -8.93 1.24
CA LEU A 26 19.17 -8.81 1.06
C LEU A 26 18.73 -9.16 -0.37
N LEU A 27 19.57 -8.89 -1.37
CA LEU A 27 19.26 -9.18 -2.78
C LEU A 27 19.03 -10.68 -3.02
N TRP A 28 19.60 -11.56 -2.19
CA TRP A 28 19.40 -13.01 -2.30
C TRP A 28 18.06 -13.48 -1.74
N PHE A 29 17.44 -12.68 -0.87
CA PHE A 29 16.12 -12.96 -0.30
C PHE A 29 14.98 -12.38 -1.14
N VAL A 30 15.28 -11.44 -2.05
CA VAL A 30 14.30 -10.91 -3.00
C VAL A 30 14.05 -11.96 -4.09
N PRO A 31 12.82 -12.44 -4.29
CA PRO A 31 12.52 -13.40 -5.34
C PRO A 31 12.84 -12.79 -6.72
N ALA A 32 13.59 -13.49 -7.56
CA ALA A 32 14.00 -12.99 -8.88
C ALA A 32 12.81 -12.59 -9.78
N ASN A 33 11.66 -13.25 -9.61
CA ASN A 33 10.44 -12.99 -10.37
C ASN A 33 9.50 -11.97 -9.72
N SER A 34 9.91 -11.32 -8.63
CA SER A 34 9.07 -10.35 -7.92
C SER A 34 8.90 -9.03 -8.68
N GLY A 35 9.75 -8.73 -9.67
CA GLY A 35 9.75 -7.42 -10.36
C GLY A 35 10.29 -6.27 -9.50
N VAL A 36 10.82 -6.58 -8.30
CA VAL A 36 11.49 -5.64 -7.39
C VAL A 36 12.97 -5.56 -7.75
N GLU A 37 13.44 -4.37 -8.06
CA GLU A 37 14.84 -4.04 -8.30
C GLU A 37 15.31 -3.11 -7.18
N LEU A 38 16.33 -3.54 -6.42
CA LEU A 38 16.98 -2.72 -5.40
C LEU A 38 18.28 -2.16 -5.96
N SER A 39 18.49 -0.86 -5.79
CA SER A 39 19.69 -0.14 -6.26
C SER A 39 20.20 0.79 -5.15
N ALA A 40 21.47 1.19 -5.24
CA ALA A 40 22.14 2.00 -4.20
C ALA A 40 21.98 1.42 -2.78
N VAL A 41 22.15 0.09 -2.66
CA VAL A 41 22.05 -0.62 -1.38
C VAL A 41 23.26 -0.28 -0.51
N GLU A 42 23.02 0.36 0.62
CA GLU A 42 24.03 0.82 1.57
C GLU A 42 23.71 0.34 2.99
N GLY A 43 24.76 0.17 3.81
CA GLY A 43 24.65 -0.29 5.19
C GLY A 43 24.86 -1.80 5.37
N SER A 44 24.23 -2.33 6.42
CA SER A 44 24.31 -3.73 6.84
C SER A 44 22.99 -4.47 6.60
N LEU A 45 23.01 -5.80 6.72
CA LEU A 45 21.79 -6.62 6.71
C LEU A 45 20.78 -6.15 7.77
N TRP A 46 21.28 -5.65 8.90
CA TRP A 46 20.49 -5.22 10.06
C TRP A 46 19.87 -3.84 9.91
N GLN A 47 20.62 -2.93 9.31
CA GLN A 47 20.19 -1.55 9.11
C GLN A 47 20.88 -0.98 7.89
N GLY A 48 20.08 -0.40 6.99
CA GLY A 48 20.59 0.18 5.76
C GLY A 48 19.54 1.00 5.02
N GLN A 49 19.93 1.43 3.83
CA GLN A 49 19.12 2.23 2.92
C GLN A 49 19.26 1.75 1.48
N THR A 50 18.19 1.87 0.70
CA THR A 50 18.16 1.45 -0.70
C THR A 50 17.17 2.29 -1.48
N ASN A 51 17.40 2.40 -2.78
CA ASN A 51 16.37 2.80 -3.73
C ASN A 51 15.67 1.53 -4.21
N LEU A 52 14.35 1.52 -4.11
CA LEU A 52 13.49 0.43 -4.55
C LEU A 52 12.76 0.85 -5.81
N SER A 53 12.85 0.03 -6.86
CA SER A 53 12.02 0.16 -8.04
C SER A 53 11.19 -1.10 -8.27
N TYR A 54 9.92 -0.92 -8.60
CA TYR A 54 8.98 -2.01 -8.84
C TYR A 54 8.29 -1.83 -10.19
N LYS A 55 8.50 -2.81 -11.07
CA LYS A 55 7.92 -2.83 -12.42
C LYS A 55 6.50 -3.41 -12.37
N VAL A 56 5.50 -2.53 -12.33
CA VAL A 56 4.07 -2.92 -12.36
C VAL A 56 3.66 -3.36 -13.77
N SER A 57 4.20 -2.71 -14.81
CA SER A 57 3.89 -2.94 -16.22
C SER A 57 5.10 -2.53 -17.07
N PRO A 58 5.24 -3.01 -18.33
CA PRO A 58 6.32 -2.57 -19.23
C PRO A 58 6.43 -1.03 -19.39
N GLN A 59 5.35 -0.30 -19.11
CA GLN A 59 5.29 1.16 -19.21
C GLN A 59 5.24 1.88 -17.84
N GLN A 60 5.20 1.15 -16.73
CA GLN A 60 5.06 1.72 -15.38
C GLN A 60 6.09 1.13 -14.43
N ASN A 61 6.94 2.02 -13.90
CA ASN A 61 7.92 1.68 -12.87
C ASN A 61 7.69 2.59 -11.66
N LEU A 62 7.45 1.99 -10.50
CA LEU A 62 7.30 2.71 -9.24
C LEU A 62 8.67 2.82 -8.60
N VAL A 63 9.08 4.04 -8.26
CA VAL A 63 10.40 4.28 -7.67
C VAL A 63 10.22 4.90 -6.30
N PHE A 64 10.89 4.30 -5.32
CA PHE A 64 10.98 4.78 -3.94
C PHE A 64 12.46 4.98 -3.64
N ASN A 65 12.84 6.21 -3.34
CA ASN A 65 14.21 6.58 -3.02
C ASN A 65 14.42 6.57 -1.51
N GLU A 66 15.64 6.23 -1.10
CA GLU A 66 16.10 6.32 0.29
C GLU A 66 15.19 5.57 1.27
N VAL A 67 14.67 4.41 0.85
CA VAL A 67 13.92 3.53 1.75
C VAL A 67 14.89 2.93 2.73
N SER A 68 14.72 3.27 4.00
CA SER A 68 15.52 2.72 5.09
C SER A 68 14.83 1.50 5.70
N TRP A 69 15.62 0.54 6.17
CA TRP A 69 15.12 -0.62 6.89
C TRP A 69 15.90 -0.88 8.17
N GLN A 70 15.25 -1.55 9.12
CA GLN A 70 15.85 -2.09 10.32
C GLN A 70 15.29 -3.48 10.61
N LEU A 71 16.16 -4.49 10.61
CA LEU A 71 15.82 -5.88 10.91
C LEU A 71 16.07 -6.15 12.41
N ALA A 72 15.07 -6.67 13.11
CA ALA A 72 15.18 -7.03 14.52
C ALA A 72 15.89 -8.39 14.69
N PRO A 73 17.15 -8.43 15.19
CA PRO A 73 17.91 -9.68 15.26
C PRO A 73 17.32 -10.68 16.27
N THR A 74 16.73 -10.17 17.34
CA THR A 74 16.12 -10.98 18.40
C THR A 74 14.89 -11.73 17.91
N ALA A 75 14.16 -11.19 16.93
CA ALA A 75 13.00 -11.87 16.35
C ALA A 75 13.41 -13.15 15.60
N LEU A 76 14.61 -13.18 15.01
CA LEU A 76 15.11 -14.36 14.28
C LEU A 76 15.23 -15.59 15.20
N LEU A 77 15.54 -15.38 16.49
CA LEU A 77 15.59 -16.44 17.49
C LEU A 77 14.22 -17.10 17.73
N SER A 78 13.14 -16.35 17.49
CA SER A 78 11.76 -16.85 17.58
C SER A 78 11.24 -17.45 16.26
N GLY A 79 12.09 -17.58 15.24
CA GLY A 79 11.69 -18.10 13.93
C GLY A 79 10.96 -17.10 13.04
N LYS A 80 11.11 -15.80 13.31
CA LYS A 80 10.48 -14.71 12.55
C LYS A 80 11.52 -13.67 12.13
N ALA A 81 11.41 -13.14 10.92
CA ALA A 81 12.14 -11.96 10.51
C ALA A 81 11.22 -10.75 10.63
N VAL A 82 11.59 -9.79 11.49
CA VAL A 82 10.80 -8.57 11.68
C VAL A 82 11.58 -7.39 11.16
N LEU A 83 10.98 -6.66 10.23
CA LEU A 83 11.58 -5.59 9.46
C LEU A 83 10.75 -4.32 9.64
N ASP A 84 11.36 -3.30 10.22
CA ASP A 84 10.82 -1.94 10.24
C ASP A 84 11.32 -1.20 9.01
N LEU A 85 10.40 -0.65 8.22
CA LEU A 85 10.63 0.06 6.97
C LEU A 85 10.19 1.51 7.14
N GLN A 86 10.99 2.43 6.62
CA GLN A 86 10.65 3.85 6.60
C GLN A 86 10.89 4.42 5.22
N ILE A 87 9.86 5.08 4.69
CA ILE A 87 9.82 5.71 3.37
C ILE A 87 9.74 7.22 3.56
N PRO A 88 10.74 7.99 3.11
CA PRO A 88 10.79 9.42 3.37
C PRO A 88 9.77 10.20 2.52
N ALA A 89 9.37 11.37 3.04
CA ALA A 89 8.41 12.31 2.44
C ALA A 89 8.82 12.90 1.07
N THR A 90 10.03 12.61 0.60
CA THR A 90 10.50 12.95 -0.75
C THR A 90 9.86 12.09 -1.83
N ASN A 91 9.26 10.96 -1.45
CA ASN A 91 8.55 10.06 -2.35
C ASN A 91 7.06 10.42 -2.47
N VAL A 92 6.42 9.92 -3.52
CA VAL A 92 4.96 10.07 -3.75
C VAL A 92 4.15 9.47 -2.58
N VAL A 93 4.69 8.41 -1.98
CA VAL A 93 4.16 7.76 -0.78
C VAL A 93 5.25 7.75 0.26
N ALA A 94 4.91 8.17 1.45
CA ALA A 94 5.81 8.20 2.60
C ALA A 94 5.12 7.56 3.80
N GLY A 95 5.90 7.06 4.74
CA GLY A 95 5.35 6.38 5.89
C GLY A 95 6.28 5.36 6.49
N ASP A 96 5.78 4.71 7.52
CA ASP A 96 6.49 3.70 8.29
C ASP A 96 5.68 2.40 8.28
N ALA A 97 6.37 1.29 8.13
CA ALA A 97 5.74 -0.03 8.08
C ALA A 97 6.56 -1.04 8.87
N ARG A 98 5.88 -1.95 9.54
CA ARG A 98 6.47 -3.12 10.18
C ARG A 98 5.97 -4.35 9.46
N ALA A 99 6.92 -5.11 8.90
CA ALA A 99 6.67 -6.39 8.25
C ALA A 99 7.26 -7.51 9.11
N GLU A 100 6.45 -8.53 9.40
CA GLU A 100 6.87 -9.76 10.04
C GLU A 100 6.74 -10.90 9.02
N LEU A 101 7.83 -11.64 8.84
CA LEU A 101 7.93 -12.78 7.93
C LEU A 101 8.23 -14.03 8.74
N GLY A 102 7.32 -15.00 8.74
CA GLY A 102 7.56 -16.31 9.34
C GLY A 102 8.23 -17.27 8.35
N TRP A 103 8.89 -18.31 8.88
CA TRP A 103 9.58 -19.32 8.05
C TRP A 103 8.63 -20.14 7.18
N GLY A 104 7.32 -20.16 7.50
CA GLY A 104 6.29 -20.83 6.71
C GLY A 104 5.84 -20.05 5.47
N GLY A 105 6.38 -18.84 5.26
CA GLY A 105 5.92 -17.93 4.20
C GLY A 105 4.75 -17.04 4.61
N ASP A 106 4.34 -17.09 5.89
CA ASP A 106 3.38 -16.18 6.47
C ASP A 106 3.96 -14.78 6.59
N VAL A 107 3.14 -13.79 6.26
CA VAL A 107 3.51 -12.39 6.26
C VAL A 107 2.45 -11.60 6.98
N GLN A 108 2.89 -10.77 7.91
CA GLN A 108 2.07 -9.79 8.58
C GLN A 108 2.65 -8.40 8.35
N ILE A 109 1.82 -7.44 7.93
CA ILE A 109 2.22 -6.06 7.70
C ILE A 109 1.29 -5.14 8.47
N SER A 110 1.88 -4.16 9.13
CA SER A 110 1.19 -3.02 9.73
C SER A 110 1.97 -1.75 9.40
N GLY A 111 1.32 -0.60 9.40
CA GLY A 111 2.00 0.64 9.07
C GLY A 111 1.06 1.80 8.80
N GLU A 112 1.65 2.97 8.63
CA GLU A 112 0.95 4.18 8.25
C GLU A 112 1.65 4.78 7.03
N PHE A 113 0.88 5.04 5.99
CA PHE A 113 1.36 5.63 4.75
C PHE A 113 0.56 6.87 4.44
N GLY A 114 1.13 7.79 3.69
CA GLY A 114 0.42 8.97 3.21
C GLY A 114 1.16 9.69 2.12
N GLY A 115 0.48 10.68 1.55
CA GLY A 115 1.04 11.49 0.46
C GLY A 115 0.06 12.50 -0.09
N ASN A 116 0.45 13.14 -1.19
CA ASN A 116 -0.45 13.99 -1.96
C ASN A 116 -1.28 13.13 -2.93
N LEU A 117 -2.59 13.36 -2.96
CA LEU A 117 -3.53 12.58 -3.75
C LEU A 117 -3.34 12.80 -5.26
N GLN A 118 -3.11 14.05 -5.67
CA GLN A 118 -2.88 14.38 -7.09
C GLN A 118 -1.61 13.70 -7.61
N GLN A 119 -0.52 13.76 -6.85
CA GLN A 119 0.75 13.10 -7.19
C GLN A 119 0.57 11.59 -7.30
N ALA A 120 -0.14 10.96 -6.36
CA ALA A 120 -0.44 9.53 -6.41
C ALA A 120 -1.26 9.16 -7.66
N VAL A 121 -2.32 9.93 -7.98
CA VAL A 121 -3.15 9.69 -9.17
C VAL A 121 -2.34 9.74 -10.46
N VAL A 122 -1.44 10.72 -10.59
CA VAL A 122 -0.58 10.87 -11.76
C VAL A 122 0.51 9.80 -11.82
N ALA A 123 1.21 9.57 -10.71
CA ALA A 123 2.32 8.60 -10.62
C ALA A 123 1.84 7.16 -10.85
N TYR A 124 0.67 6.81 -10.33
CA TYR A 124 0.07 5.47 -10.44
C TYR A 124 -0.93 5.33 -11.59
N GLN A 125 -1.10 6.36 -12.41
CA GLN A 125 -2.03 6.38 -13.55
C GLN A 125 -3.44 5.88 -13.18
N LEU A 126 -3.94 6.31 -12.02
CA LEU A 126 -5.23 5.84 -11.52
C LEU A 126 -6.36 6.32 -12.47
N PRO A 127 -7.37 5.48 -12.75
CA PRO A 127 -8.47 5.80 -13.67
C PRO A 127 -9.48 6.77 -13.02
N VAL A 128 -9.02 7.98 -12.70
CA VAL A 128 -9.84 9.03 -12.10
C VAL A 128 -10.26 10.01 -13.20
N PRO A 129 -11.56 10.17 -13.48
CA PRO A 129 -12.04 10.95 -14.63
C PRO A 129 -11.90 12.47 -14.45
N VAL A 130 -11.52 12.93 -13.26
CA VAL A 130 -11.41 14.35 -12.90
C VAL A 130 -10.06 14.62 -12.24
N THR A 131 -9.57 15.86 -12.35
CA THR A 131 -8.40 16.27 -11.56
C THR A 131 -8.82 16.38 -10.10
N VAL A 132 -8.13 15.63 -9.24
CA VAL A 132 -8.33 15.64 -7.78
C VAL A 132 -7.07 16.17 -7.11
N ASP A 133 -7.23 16.83 -5.98
CA ASP A 133 -6.14 17.23 -5.08
C ASP A 133 -6.56 16.93 -3.63
N GLY A 134 -5.58 16.94 -2.73
CA GLY A 134 -5.76 16.65 -1.32
C GLY A 134 -4.60 15.84 -0.75
N ARG A 135 -4.72 15.46 0.52
CA ARG A 135 -3.80 14.53 1.18
C ARG A 135 -4.50 13.25 1.53
N TRP A 136 -3.84 12.13 1.34
CA TRP A 136 -4.34 10.83 1.74
C TRP A 136 -3.46 10.24 2.85
N SER A 137 -4.06 9.43 3.71
CA SER A 137 -3.39 8.65 4.73
C SER A 137 -4.03 7.27 4.83
N LEU A 138 -3.23 6.23 4.74
CA LEU A 138 -3.61 4.84 4.93
C LEU A 138 -3.03 4.36 6.25
N LYS A 139 -3.91 4.01 7.19
CA LYS A 139 -3.54 3.26 8.38
C LYS A 139 -3.82 1.78 8.14
N LEU A 140 -2.77 0.98 8.13
CA LEU A 140 -2.84 -0.46 7.98
C LEU A 140 -2.59 -1.10 9.35
N GLU A 141 -3.66 -1.51 10.02
CA GLU A 141 -3.54 -2.09 11.37
C GLU A 141 -3.08 -3.54 11.31
N ASN A 142 -3.63 -4.30 10.37
CA ASN A 142 -3.25 -5.69 10.19
C ASN A 142 -3.52 -6.13 8.75
N PHE A 143 -2.46 -6.47 8.02
CA PHE A 143 -2.54 -7.23 6.79
C PHE A 143 -1.83 -8.56 7.02
N GLN A 144 -2.49 -9.66 6.69
CA GLN A 144 -1.89 -11.00 6.78
C GLN A 144 -2.08 -11.74 5.48
N LEU A 145 -1.03 -12.45 5.09
CA LEU A 145 -1.04 -13.42 4.00
C LEU A 145 -0.35 -14.68 4.49
N ALA A 146 -1.02 -15.83 4.40
CA ALA A 146 -0.53 -17.10 4.92
C ALA A 146 0.62 -17.67 4.09
N ASP A 147 0.68 -17.33 2.79
CA ASP A 147 1.74 -17.72 1.89
C ASP A 147 1.91 -16.67 0.78
N LEU A 148 3.10 -16.08 0.68
CA LEU A 148 3.50 -15.14 -0.38
C LEU A 148 3.34 -15.71 -1.79
N ASN A 149 3.41 -17.03 -1.95
CA ASN A 149 3.35 -17.70 -3.26
C ASN A 149 1.94 -18.17 -3.62
N SER A 150 0.96 -18.00 -2.73
CA SER A 150 -0.42 -18.48 -2.94
C SER A 150 -1.14 -17.80 -4.10
N GLY A 151 -0.70 -16.62 -4.51
CA GLY A 151 -1.37 -15.80 -5.53
C GLY A 151 -2.66 -15.12 -5.05
N LEU A 152 -2.98 -15.24 -3.75
CA LEU A 152 -4.14 -14.64 -3.10
C LEU A 152 -3.84 -13.20 -2.67
N TRP A 153 -4.91 -12.38 -2.55
CA TRP A 153 -4.76 -10.97 -2.18
C TRP A 153 -4.52 -10.75 -0.69
N CYS A 154 -5.22 -11.48 0.17
CA CYS A 154 -5.14 -11.34 1.62
C CYS A 154 -5.75 -12.55 2.33
N ASN A 155 -5.33 -12.81 3.57
CA ASN A 155 -6.05 -13.66 4.53
C ASN A 155 -6.77 -12.81 5.58
N GLN A 156 -6.12 -11.73 6.01
CA GLN A 156 -6.73 -10.73 6.88
C GLN A 156 -6.29 -9.35 6.40
N LEU A 157 -7.21 -8.38 6.46
CA LEU A 157 -6.92 -6.99 6.19
C LEU A 157 -7.82 -6.16 7.09
N ILE A 158 -7.22 -5.26 7.84
CA ILE A 158 -7.88 -4.22 8.62
C ILE A 158 -7.09 -2.95 8.34
N GLY A 159 -7.69 -2.05 7.58
CA GLY A 159 -7.09 -0.78 7.27
C GLY A 159 -8.13 0.32 7.07
N GLN A 160 -7.66 1.56 7.16
CA GLN A 160 -8.47 2.75 6.94
C GLN A 160 -7.71 3.72 6.04
N LEU A 161 -8.31 4.05 4.92
CA LEU A 161 -7.83 5.07 3.99
C LEU A 161 -8.66 6.34 4.17
N ASP A 162 -8.03 7.38 4.68
CA ASP A 162 -8.62 8.70 4.83
C ASP A 162 -8.04 9.68 3.81
N THR A 163 -8.88 10.55 3.27
CA THR A 163 -8.46 11.69 2.45
C THR A 163 -8.94 12.98 3.10
N ARG A 164 -8.11 14.02 3.06
CA ARG A 164 -8.37 15.32 3.69
C ARG A 164 -8.06 16.46 2.75
N GLY A 165 -8.89 17.51 2.84
CA GLY A 165 -8.82 18.64 1.92
C GLY A 165 -9.00 18.19 0.47
N THR A 166 -9.86 17.19 0.27
CA THR A 166 -10.08 16.59 -1.03
C THR A 166 -10.85 17.57 -1.88
N ALA A 167 -10.24 18.06 -2.94
CA ALA A 167 -10.86 18.99 -3.86
C ALA A 167 -10.83 18.43 -5.28
N VAL A 168 -11.84 18.76 -6.08
CA VAL A 168 -11.92 18.37 -7.48
C VAL A 168 -12.00 19.59 -8.37
N ARG A 169 -11.40 19.51 -9.56
CA ARG A 169 -11.42 20.60 -10.53
C ARG A 169 -12.47 20.34 -11.59
N ILE A 170 -13.54 21.13 -11.56
CA ILE A 170 -14.65 21.09 -12.53
C ILE A 170 -14.72 22.45 -13.21
N ASN A 171 -14.79 22.48 -14.55
CA ASN A 171 -14.85 23.71 -15.34
C ASN A 171 -13.74 24.74 -14.98
N ARG A 172 -12.52 24.25 -14.69
CA ARG A 172 -11.35 25.02 -14.24
C ARG A 172 -11.47 25.67 -12.86
N GLN A 173 -12.52 25.36 -12.09
CA GLN A 173 -12.68 25.82 -10.71
C GLN A 173 -12.49 24.66 -9.74
N TRP A 174 -11.77 24.93 -8.65
CA TRP A 174 -11.61 23.97 -7.55
C TRP A 174 -12.86 23.99 -6.67
N THR A 175 -13.36 22.80 -6.39
CA THR A 175 -14.50 22.57 -5.51
C THR A 175 -14.05 21.66 -4.38
N ASP A 176 -14.10 22.18 -3.16
CA ASP A 176 -13.77 21.40 -1.97
C ASP A 176 -14.87 20.38 -1.66
N LEU A 177 -14.46 19.13 -1.44
CA LEU A 177 -15.31 18.01 -1.07
C LEU A 177 -15.05 17.56 0.39
N GLY A 178 -14.07 18.15 1.07
CA GLY A 178 -13.78 17.88 2.47
C GLY A 178 -12.99 16.59 2.68
N THR A 179 -13.50 15.71 3.54
CA THR A 179 -12.79 14.50 3.97
C THR A 179 -13.59 13.26 3.62
N PHE A 180 -12.88 12.20 3.22
CA PHE A 180 -13.49 10.90 2.97
C PHE A 180 -12.75 9.80 3.72
N ALA A 181 -13.51 8.83 4.24
CA ALA A 181 -12.98 7.67 4.95
C ALA A 181 -13.44 6.39 4.26
N THR A 182 -12.49 5.52 3.96
CA THR A 182 -12.71 4.21 3.32
C THR A 182 -12.13 3.12 4.20
N ALA A 183 -12.97 2.18 4.61
CA ALA A 183 -12.51 1.00 5.35
C ALA A 183 -12.02 -0.06 4.35
N LEU A 184 -10.90 -0.70 4.68
CA LEU A 184 -10.32 -1.82 3.93
C LEU A 184 -10.45 -3.09 4.75
N SER A 185 -10.91 -4.15 4.10
CA SER A 185 -11.12 -5.45 4.73
C SER A 185 -10.80 -6.61 3.79
N CYS A 186 -10.56 -7.79 4.35
CA CYS A 186 -10.40 -9.02 3.60
C CYS A 186 -11.61 -9.92 3.81
N THR A 187 -12.15 -10.49 2.73
CA THR A 187 -13.26 -11.44 2.83
C THR A 187 -12.75 -12.86 3.09
N ALA A 188 -13.67 -13.76 3.47
CA ALA A 188 -13.37 -15.18 3.62
C ALA A 188 -12.91 -15.85 2.30
N ASN A 189 -13.18 -15.23 1.15
CA ASN A 189 -12.73 -15.69 -0.16
C ASN A 189 -11.38 -15.09 -0.58
N ASN A 190 -10.64 -14.49 0.36
CA ASN A 190 -9.33 -13.87 0.11
C ASN A 190 -9.38 -12.69 -0.87
N GLU A 191 -10.49 -11.94 -0.84
CA GLU A 191 -10.72 -10.76 -1.68
C GLU A 191 -10.56 -9.50 -0.84
N ILE A 192 -9.99 -8.45 -1.43
CA ILE A 192 -9.92 -7.14 -0.78
C ILE A 192 -11.21 -6.38 -1.06
N VAL A 193 -11.85 -5.89 0.01
CA VAL A 193 -13.03 -5.03 -0.06
C VAL A 193 -12.70 -3.67 0.52
N ALA A 194 -12.96 -2.62 -0.25
CA ALA A 194 -12.88 -1.23 0.19
C ALA A 194 -14.29 -0.63 0.24
N THR A 195 -14.71 -0.11 1.39
CA THR A 195 -16.06 0.42 1.59
C THR A 195 -16.02 1.86 2.10
N MET A 196 -16.73 2.75 1.39
CA MET A 196 -16.97 4.13 1.80
C MET A 196 -18.45 4.32 2.10
N LYS A 197 -18.76 4.88 3.27
CA LYS A 197 -20.13 5.22 3.65
C LYS A 197 -20.51 6.60 3.12
N GLY A 198 -21.78 6.77 2.77
CA GLY A 198 -22.36 8.01 2.22
C GLY A 198 -22.45 9.19 3.18
N ASN A 199 -21.83 9.12 4.36
CA ASN A 199 -21.78 10.23 5.32
C ASN A 199 -20.63 11.18 4.98
N ASN A 200 -20.73 11.85 3.83
CA ASN A 200 -19.76 12.85 3.37
C ASN A 200 -20.47 13.95 2.56
N SER A 201 -19.74 15.01 2.20
CA SER A 201 -20.27 16.23 1.55
C SER A 201 -21.09 15.97 0.28
N VAL A 202 -20.76 14.93 -0.47
CA VAL A 202 -21.39 14.58 -1.76
C VAL A 202 -22.31 13.36 -1.68
N GLY A 203 -22.50 12.79 -0.48
CA GLY A 203 -23.26 11.56 -0.29
C GLY A 203 -22.71 10.36 -1.06
N LEU A 204 -21.39 10.33 -1.28
CA LEU A 204 -20.70 9.27 -2.02
C LEU A 204 -20.59 8.02 -1.16
N SER A 205 -21.18 6.92 -1.60
CA SER A 205 -20.94 5.60 -1.02
C SER A 205 -20.51 4.63 -2.09
N PHE A 206 -19.53 3.79 -1.80
CA PHE A 206 -19.12 2.73 -2.70
C PHE A 206 -18.59 1.52 -1.96
N GLU A 207 -18.61 0.40 -2.65
CA GLU A 207 -17.92 -0.82 -2.33
C GLU A 207 -17.10 -1.24 -3.55
N THR A 208 -15.79 -1.36 -3.36
CA THR A 208 -14.86 -1.92 -4.33
C THR A 208 -14.46 -3.30 -3.88
N ARG A 209 -14.54 -4.27 -4.80
CA ARG A 209 -14.11 -5.64 -4.58
C ARG A 209 -13.01 -5.99 -5.58
N LEU A 210 -11.84 -6.33 -5.05
CA LEU A 210 -10.72 -6.87 -5.80
C LEU A 210 -10.68 -8.39 -5.60
N ALA A 211 -11.03 -9.10 -6.66
CA ALA A 211 -11.09 -10.56 -6.71
C ALA A 211 -10.11 -11.12 -7.75
N GLY A 212 -10.09 -12.44 -7.91
CA GLY A 212 -9.17 -13.13 -8.81
C GLY A 212 -7.79 -13.32 -8.18
N SER A 213 -6.75 -13.38 -9.01
CA SER A 213 -5.35 -13.52 -8.57
C SER A 213 -4.50 -12.38 -9.14
N TYR A 214 -3.26 -12.24 -8.67
CA TYR A 214 -2.32 -11.22 -9.18
C TYR A 214 -2.17 -11.22 -10.71
N GLN A 215 -2.32 -12.38 -11.36
CA GLN A 215 -2.19 -12.52 -12.81
C GLN A 215 -3.45 -12.10 -13.58
N ARG A 216 -4.62 -12.20 -12.95
CA ARG A 216 -5.92 -11.85 -13.53
C ARG A 216 -6.75 -11.12 -12.47
N PRO A 217 -6.37 -9.89 -12.11
CA PRO A 217 -7.14 -9.09 -11.17
C PRO A 217 -8.50 -8.79 -11.77
N GLN A 218 -9.54 -8.86 -10.94
CA GLN A 218 -10.88 -8.45 -11.32
C GLN A 218 -11.35 -7.40 -10.33
N VAL A 219 -11.51 -6.16 -10.80
CA VAL A 219 -11.94 -5.05 -9.95
C VAL A 219 -13.38 -4.71 -10.30
N VAL A 220 -14.26 -4.78 -9.30
CA VAL A 220 -15.64 -4.32 -9.43
C VAL A 220 -15.88 -3.23 -8.42
N ILE A 221 -16.34 -2.08 -8.89
CA ILE A 221 -16.71 -0.94 -8.04
C ILE A 221 -18.21 -0.72 -8.22
N ASN A 222 -18.96 -0.82 -7.12
CA ASN A 222 -20.37 -0.46 -7.08
C ASN A 222 -20.52 0.72 -6.13
N GLY A 223 -21.21 1.77 -6.56
CA GLY A 223 -21.45 2.91 -5.70
C GLY A 223 -22.62 3.75 -6.13
N LYS A 224 -22.84 4.81 -5.38
CA LYS A 224 -23.84 5.83 -5.65
C LYS A 224 -23.40 7.16 -5.08
N LEU A 225 -23.75 8.24 -5.78
CA LEU A 225 -23.71 9.59 -5.23
C LEU A 225 -25.14 10.02 -4.91
N GLN A 226 -25.41 10.36 -3.66
CA GLN A 226 -26.70 10.90 -3.26
C GLN A 226 -26.51 12.36 -2.82
N PRO A 227 -26.62 13.33 -3.75
CA PRO A 227 -26.44 14.74 -3.42
C PRO A 227 -27.41 15.17 -2.31
N GLY A 228 -26.88 15.92 -1.34
CA GLY A 228 -27.63 16.46 -0.21
C GLY A 228 -27.39 17.96 -0.05
N VAL A 229 -27.88 18.52 1.06
CA VAL A 229 -27.75 19.97 1.35
C VAL A 229 -26.31 20.45 1.48
N GLN A 230 -25.37 19.56 1.81
CA GLN A 230 -23.94 19.85 1.93
C GLN A 230 -23.18 19.71 0.60
N THR A 231 -23.85 19.22 -0.45
CA THR A 231 -23.21 18.97 -1.74
C THR A 231 -22.96 20.29 -2.47
N PRO A 232 -21.70 20.59 -2.87
CA PRO A 232 -21.42 21.78 -3.64
C PRO A 232 -22.22 21.80 -4.95
N ARG A 233 -22.79 22.97 -5.29
CA ARG A 233 -23.60 23.12 -6.51
C ARG A 233 -22.88 22.65 -7.78
N ALA A 234 -21.59 22.97 -7.89
CA ALA A 234 -20.76 22.55 -9.02
C ALA A 234 -20.71 21.03 -9.21
N ILE A 235 -20.86 20.24 -8.14
CA ILE A 235 -20.97 18.78 -8.22
C ILE A 235 -22.37 18.39 -8.67
N ALA A 236 -23.40 18.94 -8.02
CA ALA A 236 -24.79 18.64 -8.34
C ALA A 236 -25.11 18.89 -9.84
N ASP A 237 -24.59 19.97 -10.41
CA ASP A 237 -24.81 20.35 -11.81
C ASP A 237 -24.23 19.34 -12.82
N VAL A 238 -23.17 18.61 -12.45
CA VAL A 238 -22.53 17.63 -13.35
C VAL A 238 -23.04 16.20 -13.15
N LEU A 239 -23.78 15.92 -12.07
CA LEU A 239 -24.32 14.57 -11.82
C LEU A 239 -25.27 14.09 -12.92
N VAL A 240 -25.94 15.02 -13.63
CA VAL A 240 -26.80 14.69 -14.77
C VAL A 240 -26.05 13.95 -15.87
N PHE A 241 -24.74 14.15 -16.00
CA PHE A 241 -23.91 13.44 -16.98
C PHE A 241 -23.56 12.01 -16.54
N LEU A 242 -23.69 11.68 -15.25
CA LEU A 242 -23.52 10.32 -14.74
C LEU A 242 -24.75 9.44 -15.03
N GLY A 243 -25.89 10.05 -15.37
CA GLY A 243 -27.11 9.36 -15.75
C GLY A 243 -28.34 9.86 -15.00
N ARG A 244 -29.33 8.98 -14.85
CA ARG A 244 -30.58 9.29 -14.16
C ARG A 244 -30.48 8.92 -12.69
N ALA A 245 -30.98 9.80 -11.84
CA ALA A 245 -31.17 9.48 -10.43
C ALA A 245 -32.21 8.36 -10.26
N ASP A 246 -32.03 7.53 -9.24
CA ASP A 246 -33.01 6.54 -8.81
C ASP A 246 -34.17 7.18 -8.03
N ALA A 247 -35.12 6.36 -7.57
CA ALA A 247 -36.29 6.82 -6.80
C ALA A 247 -35.92 7.55 -5.48
N THR A 248 -34.68 7.41 -4.99
CA THR A 248 -34.17 8.06 -3.78
C THR A 248 -33.38 9.33 -4.08
N GLY A 249 -33.24 9.70 -5.36
CA GLY A 249 -32.40 10.83 -5.79
C GLY A 249 -30.91 10.51 -5.86
N ALA A 250 -30.52 9.22 -5.75
CA ALA A 250 -29.13 8.80 -5.84
C ALA A 250 -28.75 8.44 -7.28
N TYR A 251 -27.51 8.73 -7.66
CA TYR A 251 -26.92 8.44 -8.96
C TYR A 251 -26.02 7.20 -8.83
N PRO A 252 -26.52 6.00 -9.13
CA PRO A 252 -25.74 4.77 -9.04
C PRO A 252 -24.71 4.70 -10.16
N PHE A 253 -23.56 4.08 -9.86
CA PHE A 253 -22.54 3.77 -10.85
C PHE A 253 -21.95 2.39 -10.60
N LYS A 254 -21.55 1.73 -11.69
CA LYS A 254 -20.86 0.45 -11.66
C LYS A 254 -19.70 0.50 -12.64
N LEU A 255 -18.50 0.18 -12.15
CA LEU A 255 -17.29 0.10 -12.96
C LEU A 255 -16.70 -1.29 -12.81
N GLN A 256 -16.23 -1.85 -13.92
CA GLN A 256 -15.52 -3.12 -13.96
C GLN A 256 -14.23 -2.91 -14.76
N LEU A 257 -13.09 -3.22 -14.14
CA LEU A 257 -11.76 -3.07 -14.71
C LEU A 257 -11.11 -4.45 -14.85
#